data_AF-A0A1C5Q013-F1
#
_entry.id   AF-A0A1C5Q013-F1
#
_cell.length_a   1.000
_cell.length_b   1.000
_cell.length_c   1.000
_cell.angle_alpha   90.00
_cell.angle_beta   90.00
_cell.angle_gamma   90.00
#
_symmetry.space_group_name_H-M   'P 1'
#
loop_
_entity.id
_entity.type
_entity.pdbx_description
1 polymer ?
#
loop_
_entity_poly.entity_id
_entity_poly.type
_entity_poly.pdbx_seq_one_letter_code
_entity_poly.pdbx_strand_id
1 'polypeptide(L)'
;MGELSDDLCRCLEAAQCDAALAARAACACEEGRLREAKRVLLNQRQQLLDDVHNKQRSIDEIDHVLHRMGRVDAPPVARPAAPPAARPAPPRGARGGEGAGHV
;
A
#
# COMPACT_ATOMS: atom_id res chain seq x y z
N MET A 1 37.30 -2.88 -23.43
CA MET A 1 36.06 -3.66 -23.20
C MET A 1 36.03 -4.32 -21.82
N GLY A 2 37.18 -4.62 -21.19
CA GLY A 2 37.27 -5.30 -19.88
C GLY A 2 36.42 -4.68 -18.76
N GLU A 3 36.49 -3.36 -18.57
CA GLU A 3 35.71 -2.69 -17.51
C GLU A 3 34.19 -2.86 -17.71
N LEU A 4 33.71 -2.80 -18.96
CA LEU A 4 32.29 -2.99 -19.27
C LEU A 4 31.83 -4.43 -19.06
N SER A 5 32.65 -5.42 -19.40
CA SER A 5 32.36 -6.83 -19.14
C SER A 5 32.35 -7.12 -17.64
N ASP A 6 33.25 -6.51 -16.86
CA ASP A 6 33.29 -6.66 -15.41
C ASP A 6 32.04 -6.04 -14.75
N ASP A 7 31.64 -4.85 -15.21
CA ASP A 7 30.40 -4.20 -14.77
C ASP A 7 29.16 -5.04 -15.11
N LEU A 8 29.13 -5.64 -16.30
CA LEU A 8 28.07 -6.53 -16.72
C LEU A 8 27.96 -7.77 -15.82
N CYS A 9 29.08 -8.45 -15.55
CA CYS A 9 29.11 -9.62 -14.68
C CYS A 9 28.64 -9.27 -13.26
N ARG A 10 29.16 -8.17 -12.68
CA ARG A 10 28.72 -7.68 -11.37
C ARG A 10 27.22 -7.38 -11.33
N CYS A 11 26.69 -6.77 -12.39
CA CYS A 11 25.27 -6.46 -12.49
C CYS A 11 24.40 -7.72 -12.54
N LEU A 12 24.80 -8.71 -13.35
CA LEU A 12 24.07 -9.97 -13.50
C LEU A 12 24.09 -10.80 -12.20
N GLU A 13 25.22 -10.82 -11.50
CA GLU A 13 25.35 -11.46 -10.18
C GLU A 13 24.47 -10.78 -9.13
N ALA A 14 24.53 -9.45 -9.03
CA ALA A 14 23.69 -8.69 -8.09
C ALA A 14 22.20 -8.83 -8.39
N ALA A 15 21.84 -8.94 -9.67
CA ALA A 15 20.47 -9.18 -10.12
C ALA A 15 20.01 -10.65 -9.96
N GLN A 16 20.88 -11.53 -9.41
CA GLN A 16 20.65 -12.97 -9.27
C GLN A 16 20.18 -13.61 -10.59
N CYS A 17 20.77 -13.16 -11.70
CA CYS A 17 20.44 -13.67 -13.02
C CYS A 17 20.84 -15.16 -13.10
N ASP A 18 20.07 -15.92 -13.87
CA ASP A 18 20.40 -17.31 -14.16
C ASP A 18 21.83 -17.43 -14.70
N ALA A 19 22.59 -18.39 -14.17
CA ALA A 19 24.01 -18.53 -14.48
C ALA A 19 24.28 -18.76 -15.98
N ALA A 20 23.38 -19.46 -16.68
CA ALA A 20 23.53 -19.71 -18.11
C ALA A 20 23.21 -18.46 -18.93
N LEU A 21 22.20 -17.67 -18.55
CA LEU A 21 21.93 -16.37 -19.17
C LEU A 21 23.05 -15.36 -18.91
N ALA A 22 23.60 -15.35 -17.68
CA ALA A 22 24.69 -14.47 -17.32
C ALA A 22 25.97 -14.77 -18.13
N ALA A 23 26.34 -16.06 -18.24
CA ALA A 23 27.47 -16.50 -19.06
C ALA A 23 27.29 -16.12 -20.54
N ARG A 24 26.07 -16.28 -21.08
CA ARG A 24 25.76 -15.88 -22.47
C ARG A 24 25.92 -14.37 -22.70
N ALA A 25 25.50 -13.55 -21.74
CA ALA A 25 25.65 -12.10 -21.83
C ALA A 25 27.12 -11.68 -21.74
N ALA A 26 27.89 -12.29 -20.83
CA ALA A 26 29.33 -12.06 -20.69
C ALA A 26 30.09 -12.39 -21.98
N CYS A 27 29.90 -13.60 -22.53
CA CYS A 27 30.53 -13.99 -23.81
C CYS A 27 30.11 -13.06 -24.96
N ALA A 28 28.83 -12.68 -25.04
CA ALA A 28 28.38 -11.72 -26.05
C ALA A 28 29.04 -10.33 -25.88
N CYS A 29 29.31 -9.90 -24.66
CA CYS A 29 30.00 -8.64 -24.39
C CYS A 29 31.48 -8.69 -24.80
N GLU A 30 32.18 -9.77 -24.48
CA GLU A 30 33.58 -10.02 -24.87
C GLU A 30 33.73 -10.07 -26.40
N GLU A 31 32.77 -10.70 -27.09
CA GLU A 31 32.72 -10.77 -28.56
C GLU A 31 32.25 -9.44 -29.22
N GLY A 32 31.99 -8.39 -28.45
CA GLY A 32 31.54 -7.09 -28.96
C GLY A 32 30.07 -7.06 -29.42
N ARG A 33 29.30 -8.13 -29.19
CA ARG A 33 27.86 -8.24 -29.50
C ARG A 33 27.02 -7.54 -28.43
N LEU A 34 27.25 -6.24 -28.22
CA LEU A 34 26.62 -5.45 -27.15
C LEU A 34 25.08 -5.42 -27.20
N ARG A 35 24.49 -5.56 -28.39
CA ARG A 35 23.02 -5.64 -28.54
C ARG A 35 22.46 -6.87 -27.81
N GLU A 36 23.16 -7.99 -27.85
CA GLU A 36 22.75 -9.23 -27.20
C GLU A 36 22.90 -9.13 -25.68
N ALA A 37 24.06 -8.64 -25.20
CA ALA A 37 24.28 -8.40 -23.78
C ALA A 37 23.22 -7.44 -23.19
N LYS A 38 22.92 -6.34 -23.90
CA LYS A 38 21.85 -5.40 -23.53
C LYS A 38 20.48 -6.06 -23.49
N ARG A 39 20.17 -6.94 -24.46
CA ARG A 39 18.90 -7.67 -24.49
C ARG A 39 18.71 -8.54 -23.24
N VAL A 40 19.75 -9.24 -22.81
CA VAL A 40 19.70 -10.06 -21.59
C VAL A 40 19.42 -9.19 -20.36
N LEU A 41 20.12 -8.06 -20.21
CA LEU A 41 19.89 -7.14 -19.10
C LEU A 41 18.48 -6.56 -19.07
N LEU A 42 17.93 -6.17 -20.23
CA LEU A 42 16.57 -5.64 -20.32
C LEU A 42 15.52 -6.70 -19.94
N ASN A 43 15.72 -7.95 -20.37
CA ASN A 43 14.83 -9.05 -19.99
C ASN A 43 14.91 -9.34 -18.49
N GLN A 44 16.11 -9.40 -17.91
CA GLN A 44 16.29 -9.59 -16.46
C GLN A 44 15.61 -8.46 -15.66
N ARG A 45 15.77 -7.20 -16.12
CA ARG A 45 15.10 -6.06 -15.49
C ARG A 45 13.57 -6.22 -15.51
N GLN A 46 13.00 -6.65 -16.64
CA GLN A 46 11.56 -6.85 -16.73
C GLN A 46 11.08 -7.95 -15.78
N GLN A 47 11.79 -9.08 -15.75
CA GLN A 47 11.46 -10.19 -14.84
C GLN A 47 11.49 -9.76 -13.37
N LEU A 48 12.50 -8.97 -12.97
CA LEU A 48 12.58 -8.44 -11.60
C LEU A 48 11.39 -7.51 -11.27
N LEU A 49 10.95 -6.69 -12.22
CA LEU A 49 9.77 -5.84 -12.02
C LEU A 49 8.49 -6.69 -11.88
N ASP A 50 8.35 -7.73 -12.70
CA ASP A 50 7.21 -8.65 -12.62
C ASP A 50 7.18 -9.39 -11.27
N ASP A 51 8.34 -9.83 -10.78
CA ASP A 51 8.48 -10.46 -9.46
C ASP A 51 8.10 -9.50 -8.33
N VAL A 52 8.53 -8.24 -8.39
CA VAL A 52 8.13 -7.20 -7.42
C VAL A 52 6.61 -7.01 -7.45
N HIS A 53 6.00 -6.89 -8.63
CA HIS A 53 4.55 -6.73 -8.74
C HIS A 53 3.79 -7.95 -8.21
N ASN A 54 4.29 -9.16 -8.46
CA ASN A 54 3.69 -10.39 -7.94
C ASN A 54 3.78 -10.46 -6.41
N LYS A 55 4.95 -10.15 -5.84
CA LYS A 55 5.13 -10.09 -4.39
C LYS A 55 4.24 -9.02 -3.76
N GLN A 56 4.11 -7.85 -4.38
CA GLN A 56 3.22 -6.79 -3.90
C GLN A 56 1.77 -7.26 -3.88
N ARG A 57 1.30 -7.92 -4.95
CA ARG A 57 -0.06 -8.50 -4.98
C ARG A 57 -0.29 -9.47 -3.82
N SER A 58 0.68 -10.35 -3.54
CA SER A 58 0.58 -11.29 -2.43
C SER A 58 0.56 -10.59 -1.07
N ILE A 59 1.31 -9.49 -0.90
CA ILE A 59 1.26 -8.66 0.31
C ILE A 59 -0.12 -8.04 0.47
N ASP A 60 -0.68 -7.47 -0.59
CA ASP A 60 -2.01 -6.85 -0.56
C ASP A 60 -3.11 -7.86 -0.19
N GLU A 61 -2.99 -9.11 -0.66
CA GLU A 61 -3.90 -10.21 -0.28
C GLU A 61 -3.78 -10.58 1.20
N ILE A 62 -2.56 -10.65 1.74
CA ILE A 62 -2.32 -10.88 3.17
C ILE A 62 -2.91 -9.75 4.00
N ASP A 63 -2.63 -8.49 3.63
CA ASP A 63 -3.13 -7.31 4.32
C ASP A 63 -4.66 -7.25 4.31
N HIS A 64 -5.29 -7.64 3.21
CA HIS A 64 -6.74 -7.77 3.12
C HIS A 64 -7.30 -8.77 4.14
N VAL A 65 -6.68 -9.94 4.26
CA VAL A 65 -7.09 -10.97 5.22
C VAL A 65 -6.86 -10.50 6.66
N LEU A 66 -5.70 -9.91 6.96
CA LEU A 66 -5.39 -9.36 8.27
C LEU A 66 -6.39 -8.26 8.68
N HIS A 67 -6.74 -7.36 7.76
CA HIS A 67 -7.74 -6.34 7.99
C HIS A 67 -9.10 -6.94 8.34
N ARG A 68 -9.51 -8.00 7.62
CA ARG A 68 -10.76 -8.72 7.92
C ARG A 68 -10.74 -9.40 9.29
N MET A 69 -9.64 -10.06 9.64
CA MET A 69 -9.48 -10.69 10.96
C MET A 69 -9.60 -9.66 12.08
N GLY A 70 -8.95 -8.51 11.95
CA GLY A 70 -9.04 -7.41 12.93
C GLY A 70 -10.46 -6.88 13.16
N ARG A 71 -11.36 -6.97 12.16
CA ARG A 71 -12.78 -6.60 12.33
C ARG A 71 -13.59 -7.65 13.07
N VAL A 72 -13.19 -8.92 13.00
CA VAL A 72 -13.85 -10.03 13.70
C VAL A 72 -13.40 -10.10 15.16
N ASP A 73 -12.12 -9.82 15.43
CA ASP A 73 -11.55 -9.83 16.77
C ASP A 73 -11.83 -8.53 17.56
N ALA A 74 -12.35 -7.49 16.91
CA ALA A 74 -12.76 -6.27 17.58
C ALA A 74 -14.03 -6.52 18.41
N PRO A 75 -14.04 -6.27 19.73
CA PRO A 75 -15.27 -6.28 20.50
C PRO A 75 -16.26 -5.26 19.91
N PRO A 76 -17.58 -5.47 19.99
CA PRO A 76 -18.55 -4.50 19.53
C PRO A 76 -18.26 -3.18 20.25
N VAL A 77 -17.78 -2.19 19.50
CA VAL A 77 -17.53 -0.85 20.03
C VAL A 77 -18.86 -0.39 20.61
N ALA A 78 -18.93 -0.27 21.94
CA ALA A 78 -20.11 0.24 22.61
C ALA A 78 -20.45 1.59 21.96
N ARG A 79 -21.59 1.67 21.27
CA ARG A 79 -22.08 2.94 20.74
C ARG A 79 -22.05 3.94 21.89
N PRO A 80 -21.45 5.13 21.74
CA PRO A 80 -21.49 6.12 22.81
C PRO A 80 -22.95 6.32 23.19
N ALA A 81 -23.25 6.08 24.47
CA ALA A 81 -24.61 6.19 24.99
C ALA A 81 -25.15 7.57 24.59
N ALA A 82 -26.31 7.58 23.94
CA ALA A 82 -27.00 8.83 23.65
C ALA A 82 -27.06 9.67 24.94
N PRO A 83 -26.72 10.97 24.89
CA PRO A 83 -26.77 11.80 26.09
C PRO A 83 -28.18 11.73 26.68
N PRO A 84 -28.31 11.67 28.02
CA PRO A 84 -29.61 11.53 28.66
C PRO A 84 -30.52 12.66 28.19
N ALA A 85 -31.72 12.29 27.73
CA ALA A 85 -32.74 13.24 27.30
C ALA A 85 -32.92 14.29 28.40
N ALA A 86 -32.61 15.54 28.08
CA ALA A 86 -32.80 16.65 28.99
C ALA A 86 -34.27 16.66 29.45
N ARG A 87 -34.47 16.64 30.78
CA ARG A 87 -35.81 16.73 31.38
C ARG A 87 -36.53 17.96 30.83
N PRO A 88 -37.82 17.88 30.48
CA PRO A 88 -38.58 19.04 30.04
C PRO A 88 -38.61 20.08 31.17
N ALA A 89 -38.24 21.31 30.84
CA ALA A 89 -38.31 22.45 31.76
C ALA A 89 -39.78 22.71 32.15
N PRO A 90 -40.06 23.10 33.41
CA PRO A 90 -41.43 23.41 33.83
C PRO A 90 -41.98 24.63 33.05
N PRO A 91 -43.29 24.67 32.77
CA PRO A 91 -43.89 25.76 32.03
C PRO A 91 -43.74 27.07 32.79
N ARG A 92 -43.16 28.07 32.12
CA ARG A 92 -42.97 29.42 32.64
C ARG A 92 -44.35 30.08 32.76
N GLY A 93 -44.73 30.38 34.01
CA GLY A 93 -46.07 30.84 34.39
C GLY A 93 -46.59 32.01 33.56
N ALA A 94 -47.89 31.97 33.28
CA ALA A 94 -48.66 33.04 32.69
C ALA A 94 -48.63 34.28 33.60
N ARG A 95 -47.93 35.33 33.17
CA ARG A 95 -48.04 36.66 33.74
C ARG A 95 -49.32 37.29 33.18
N GLY A 96 -50.46 37.00 33.81
CA GLY A 96 -51.72 37.68 33.57
C GLY A 96 -51.57 39.16 33.93
N GLY A 97 -51.76 40.03 32.94
CA GLY A 97 -51.93 41.46 33.16
C GLY A 97 -53.38 41.73 33.57
N GLU A 98 -53.58 42.24 34.78
CA GLU A 98 -54.84 42.86 35.17
C GLU A 98 -54.64 44.37 35.14
N GLY A 99 -55.22 44.99 34.11
CA GLY A 99 -55.62 46.39 34.18
C GLY A 99 -57.05 46.46 34.70
N ALA A 100 -57.30 47.35 35.65
CA ALA A 100 -58.63 47.87 35.91
C ALA A 100 -58.50 49.31 36.41
N GLY A 101 -59.04 50.24 35.62
CA GLY A 101 -59.19 51.65 35.99
C GLY A 101 -60.23 51.85 37.07
N HIS A 102 -60.14 52.98 37.76
CA HIS A 102 -61.15 53.47 38.68
C HIS A 102 -61.78 54.74 38.10
N VAL A 103 -63.10 54.82 38.28
CA VAL A 103 -64.02 55.92 37.96
C VAL A 103 -63.78 57.09 38.91
#